data_AF-A0A2K5QMN6-F1
#
_entry.id   AF-A0A2K5QMN6-F1
#
_cell.length_a   1.000
_cell.length_b   1.000
_cell.length_c   1.000
_cell.angle_alpha   90.00
_cell.angle_beta   90.00
_cell.angle_gamma   90.00
#
_symmetry.space_group_name_H-M   'P 1'
#
loop_
_entity.id
_entity.type
_entity.pdbx_description
1 polymer ?
#
loop_
_entity_poly.entity_id
_entity_poly.type
_entity_poly.pdbx_seq_one_letter_code
_entity_poly.pdbx_strand_id
1 'polypeptide(L)' 'MAGVLKKTTGLVGLAVLELDVQKLEDQLQGGQLKEVILQAEHELRLARKMVQWKTWEPLVKEPPANQWKWPI' A
#
# COMPACT_ATOMS: atom_id res chain seq x y z
N MET A 1 -2.28 -0.44 -9.40
CA MET A 1 -3.38 -0.32 -8.41
C MET A 1 -4.05 -1.65 -8.05
N ALA A 2 -4.18 -2.60 -8.98
CA ALA A 2 -4.79 -3.90 -8.69
C ALA A 2 -4.10 -4.70 -7.57
N GLY A 3 -2.77 -4.61 -7.42
CA GLY A 3 -2.03 -5.31 -6.35
C GLY A 3 -2.35 -4.82 -4.94
N VAL A 4 -2.53 -3.50 -4.76
CA VAL A 4 -2.87 -2.90 -3.46
C VAL A 4 -4.31 -3.25 -3.06
N LEU A 5 -5.25 -3.18 -4.03
CA LEU A 5 -6.65 -3.57 -3.83
C LEU A 5 -6.81 -5.05 -3.46
N LYS A 6 -6.03 -5.95 -4.08
CA LYS A 6 -6.02 -7.38 -3.70
C LYS A 6 -5.52 -7.60 -2.27
N LYS A 7 -4.51 -6.82 -1.86
CA LYS A 7 -3.94 -6.89 -0.51
C LYS A 7 -4.92 -6.39 0.55
N THR A 8 -5.57 -5.24 0.33
CA THR A 8 -6.54 -4.67 1.28
C THR A 8 -7.81 -5.50 1.38
N THR A 9 -8.30 -6.07 0.27
CA THR A 9 -9.50 -6.93 0.28
C THR A 9 -9.23 -8.26 1.01
N GLY A 10 -8.03 -8.83 0.88
CA GLY A 10 -7.62 -10.02 1.62
C GLY A 10 -7.51 -9.76 3.13
N LEU A 11 -6.95 -8.61 3.54
CA LEU A 11 -6.81 -8.24 4.95
C LEU A 11 -8.16 -7.95 5.62
N VAL A 12 -9.09 -7.31 4.92
CA VAL A 12 -10.47 -7.10 5.42
C VAL A 12 -11.19 -8.44 5.61
N GLY A 13 -11.03 -9.39 4.68
CA GLY A 13 -11.61 -10.73 4.82
C GLY A 13 -11.08 -11.47 6.04
N LEU A 14 -9.79 -11.34 6.33
CA LEU A 14 -9.15 -11.98 7.48
C LEU A 14 -9.62 -11.38 8.82
N ALA A 15 -9.69 -10.04 8.89
CA ALA A 15 -10.11 -9.31 10.09
C ALA A 15 -11.60 -9.53 10.46
N VAL A 16 -12.45 -9.93 9.51
CA VAL A 16 -13.87 -10.23 9.75
C VAL A 16 -14.08 -11.69 10.18
N LEU A 17 -13.14 -12.59 9.89
CA LEU A 17 -13.25 -14.02 10.19
C LEU A 17 -12.63 -14.41 11.54
N GLU A 18 -11.56 -13.73 11.97
CA GLU A 18 -10.84 -14.06 13.21
C GLU A 18 -11.17 -13.05 14.32
N LEU A 19 -11.84 -13.54 15.37
CA LEU A 19 -12.16 -12.76 16.58
C LEU A 19 -10.99 -12.65 17.56
N ASP A 20 -9.97 -13.49 17.39
CA ASP A 20 -8.83 -13.62 18.29
C ASP A 20 -7.65 -12.77 17.79
N VAL A 21 -7.25 -11.80 18.62
CA VAL A 21 -6.20 -10.82 18.31
C VAL A 21 -4.84 -11.51 18.08
N GLN A 22 -4.51 -12.55 18.85
CA GLN A 22 -3.20 -13.22 18.72
C GLN A 22 -3.09 -13.99 17.40
N LYS A 23 -4.13 -14.74 17.03
CA LYS A 23 -4.16 -15.48 15.76
C LYS A 23 -4.15 -14.54 14.55
N LEU A 24 -4.83 -13.41 14.68
CA LEU A 24 -4.85 -12.39 13.63
C LEU A 24 -3.44 -11.81 13.40
N GLU A 25 -2.71 -11.50 14.47
CA GLU A 25 -1.32 -11.01 14.38
C GLU A 25 -0.38 -12.05 13.74
N ASP A 26 -0.49 -13.32 14.14
CA ASP A 26 0.30 -14.41 13.56
C ASP A 26 0.02 -14.59 12.06
N GLN A 27 -1.23 -14.49 11.64
CA GLN A 27 -1.61 -14.60 10.22
C GLN A 27 -1.24 -13.36 9.40
N LEU A 28 -1.25 -12.15 9.99
CA LEU A 28 -0.99 -10.93 9.25
C LEU A 28 0.50 -10.74 8.90
N GLN A 29 1.42 -11.47 9.56
CA GLN A 29 2.88 -11.35 9.38
C GLN A 29 3.39 -9.89 9.41
N GLY A 30 2.63 -8.99 10.05
CA GLY A 30 2.73 -7.54 9.89
C GLY A 30 3.12 -6.80 11.17
N GLY A 31 3.63 -7.52 12.17
CA GLY A 31 3.91 -6.98 13.50
C GLY A 31 2.67 -6.92 14.38
N GLN A 32 2.64 -5.96 15.32
CA GLN A 32 1.51 -5.77 16.23
C GLN A 32 0.31 -5.14 15.51
N LEU A 33 -0.91 -5.42 15.98
CA LEU A 33 -2.15 -4.90 15.40
C LEU A 33 -2.19 -3.36 15.35
N LYS A 34 -1.56 -2.68 16.31
CA LYS A 34 -1.45 -1.21 16.31
C LYS A 34 -0.72 -0.67 15.09
N GLU A 35 0.36 -1.31 14.68
CA GLU A 35 1.16 -0.90 13.53
C GLU A 35 0.38 -1.15 12.23
N VAL A 36 -0.38 -2.25 12.18
CA VAL A 36 -1.29 -2.57 11.07
C VAL A 36 -2.39 -1.51 10.93
N ILE A 37 -3.03 -1.09 12.01
CA ILE A 37 -4.07 -0.05 11.98
C ILE A 37 -3.48 1.27 11.48
N LEU A 38 -2.30 1.66 12.00
CA LEU A 38 -1.62 2.87 11.58
C LEU A 38 -1.26 2.82 10.07
N GLN A 39 -0.76 1.68 9.61
CA GLN A 39 -0.46 1.44 8.19
C GLN A 39 -1.72 1.55 7.33
N ALA A 40 -2.86 1.00 7.79
CA ALA A 40 -4.13 1.11 7.08
C ALA A 40 -4.61 2.57 6.96
N GLU A 41 -4.43 3.38 8.00
CA GLU A 41 -4.72 4.83 7.94
C GLU A 41 -3.81 5.56 6.95
N HIS A 42 -2.52 5.24 6.94
CA HIS A 42 -1.57 5.80 5.97
C HIS A 42 -1.92 5.40 4.53
N GLU A 43 -2.28 4.15 4.29
CA GLU A 43 -2.72 3.65 2.99
C GLU A 43 -4.00 4.33 2.52
N LEU A 44 -4.99 4.51 3.41
CA LEU A 44 -6.22 5.23 3.08
C LEU A 44 -5.93 6.69 2.70
N ARG A 45 -5.06 7.36 3.46
CA ARG A 45 -4.65 8.74 3.16
C ARG A 45 -3.88 8.81 1.84
N LEU A 46 -3.02 7.84 1.56
CA LEU A 46 -2.30 7.74 0.29
C LEU A 46 -3.24 7.52 -0.88
N ALA A 47 -4.22 6.61 -0.75
CA ALA A 47 -5.21 6.34 -1.79
C ALA A 47 -6.00 7.60 -2.17
N ARG A 48 -6.44 8.39 -1.18
CA ARG A 48 -7.11 9.68 -1.44
C ARG A 48 -6.21 10.66 -2.21
N LYS A 49 -4.93 10.75 -1.85
CA LYS A 49 -3.96 11.60 -2.57
C LYS A 49 -3.67 11.09 -3.97
N MET A 50 -3.54 9.78 -4.16
CA MET A 50 -3.33 9.15 -5.46
C MET A 50 -4.44 9.52 -6.45
N VAL A 51 -5.69 9.60 -5.99
CA VAL A 51 -6.83 10.04 -6.83
C VAL A 51 -6.64 11.46 -7.34
N GLN A 52 -6.18 12.37 -6.47
CA GLN A 52 -5.90 13.76 -6.85
C GLN A 52 -4.68 13.87 -7.76
N TRP A 53 -3.63 13.11 -7.49
CA TRP A 53 -2.36 13.16 -8.23
C TRP A 53 -2.40 12.46 -9.58
N LYS A 54 -3.40 11.61 -9.83
CA LYS A 54 -3.56 10.82 -11.06
C LYS A 54 -2.26 10.18 -11.52
N THR A 55 -1.57 9.53 -10.59
CA THR A 55 -0.23 8.93 -10.78
C THR A 55 -0.17 7.83 -11.85
N TRP A 56 -1.32 7.41 -12.37
CA TRP A 56 -1.47 6.47 -13.47
C TRP A 56 -1.47 7.12 -14.86
N GLU A 57 -1.45 8.45 -14.93
CA GLU A 57 -1.28 9.17 -16.20
C GLU A 57 0.18 9.02 -16.72
N PRO A 58 0.39 9.09 -18.04
CA PRO A 58 1.72 9.04 -18.63
C PRO A 58 2.62 10.14 -18.06
N LEU A 59 3.93 9.92 -18.12
CA LEU A 59 4.91 10.92 -17.71
C LEU A 59 4.66 12.23 -18.45
N VAL A 60 4.56 13.32 -17.70
CA VAL A 60 4.33 14.67 -18.25
C VAL A 60 5.48 15.09 -19.17
N LYS A 61 6.71 14.62 -18.89
CA LYS A 61 7.90 14.82 -19.73
C LYS A 61 8.82 13.61 -19.64
N GLU A 62 9.42 13.24 -20.78
CA GLU A 62 10.49 12.25 -20.81
C GLU A 62 11.76 12.79 -20.14
N PRO A 63 12.50 11.96 -19.39
CA PRO A 63 13.74 12.39 -18.78
C PRO A 63 14.84 12.60 -19.84
N PRO A 64 15.71 13.63 -19.71
CA PRO A 64 16.87 13.79 -20.56
C PRO A 64 17.80 12.57 -20.56
N ALA A 65 18.39 12.28 -21.73
CA ALA A 65 19.07 11.01 -22.03
C ALA A 65 20.26 10.63 -21.11
N ASN A 66 20.79 11.59 -20.35
CA ASN A 66 21.92 11.46 -19.45
C ASN A 66 21.54 11.55 -17.96
N GLN A 67 20.27 11.78 -17.60
CA GLN A 67 19.85 12.00 -16.20
C GLN A 67 20.03 10.77 -15.29
N TRP A 68 19.93 9.56 -15.85
CA TRP A 68 19.95 8.31 -15.08
C TRP A 68 21.16 7.40 -15.38
N LYS A 69 22.22 7.94 -16.02
CA LYS A 69 23.47 7.18 -16.23
C LYS A 69 24.37 7.29 -14.98
N TRP A 70 24.72 6.13 -14.42
CA TRP A 70 25.70 6.00 -13.33
C TRP A 70 26.43 4.65 -13.41
N PRO A 71 27.76 4.57 -13.20
CA PRO A 71 28.76 5.65 -13.15
C PRO A 71 29.02 6.25 -14.54
N ILE A 72 29.69 7.42 -14.59
CA ILE A 72 30.17 8.06 -15.83
C ILE A 72 31.54 7.47 -16.20
#